data_AF-A0A414ZRD2-F1
#
_entry.id   AF-A0A414ZRD2-F1
#
_cell.length_a   1.000
_cell.length_b   1.000
_cell.length_c   1.000
_cell.angle_alpha   90.00
_cell.angle_beta   90.00
_cell.angle_gamma   90.00
#
_symmetry.space_group_name_H-M   'P 1'
#
loop_
_entity.id
_entity.type
_entity.pdbx_description
1 polymer ?
#
loop_
_entity_poly.entity_id
_entity_poly.type
_entity_poly.pdbx_seq_one_letter_code
_entity_poly.pdbx_strand_id
1 'polypeptide(L)'
;MVQNEMDEIKALMNLDFPTVILGVFIIILGLDKIIFLLQKAKKALRVKLGYEIDKETLDKRIATLEKHDNWQYKEITKMSKGIENIESELLDNNLERKRKYILDFCSSLSNGQKQNKEAFNNVFKTYKKYEELLTAHNMENGQAEESIKFISEKYQEFLRNGEFKS
;
A
#
# COMPACT_ATOMS: atom_id res chain seq x y z
N MET A 1 21.18 58.61 45.46
CA MET A 1 20.77 57.26 45.05
C MET A 1 21.24 56.20 46.06
N VAL A 2 22.51 56.23 46.50
CA VAL A 2 23.07 55.29 47.51
C VAL A 2 22.39 55.33 48.89
N GLN A 3 21.90 56.50 49.34
CA GLN A 3 21.29 56.63 50.68
C GLN A 3 19.96 55.88 50.81
N ASN A 4 19.14 55.87 49.75
CA ASN A 4 17.81 55.25 49.75
C ASN A 4 17.91 53.72 49.82
N GLU A 5 18.87 53.14 49.09
CA GLU A 5 19.16 51.70 49.12
C GLU A 5 19.69 51.26 50.50
N MET A 6 20.55 52.08 51.12
CA MET A 6 21.09 51.81 52.46
C MET A 6 20.00 51.83 53.54
N ASP A 7 19.00 52.68 53.40
CA ASP A 7 17.89 52.82 54.34
C ASP A 7 16.83 51.71 54.15
N GLU A 8 16.60 51.25 52.92
CA GLU A 8 15.80 50.05 52.63
C GLU A 8 16.44 48.77 53.17
N ILE A 9 17.77 48.63 53.07
CA ILE A 9 18.51 47.50 53.65
C ILE A 9 18.42 47.48 55.18
N LYS A 10 18.45 48.65 55.84
CA LYS A 10 18.25 48.76 57.29
C LYS A 10 16.83 48.38 57.72
N ALA A 11 15.82 48.73 56.92
CA ALA A 11 14.44 48.31 57.16
C ALA A 11 14.29 46.78 57.05
N LEU A 12 14.97 46.16 56.08
CA LEU A 12 15.05 44.70 55.94
C LEU A 12 15.75 44.01 57.12
N MET A 13 16.83 44.58 57.66
CA MET A 13 17.54 44.02 58.82
C MET A 13 16.79 44.17 60.16
N ASN A 14 15.80 45.06 60.23
CA ASN A 14 14.92 45.24 61.40
C ASN A 14 13.69 44.32 61.39
N LEU A 15 13.53 43.46 60.38
CA LEU A 15 12.49 42.43 60.38
C LEU A 15 12.83 41.36 61.42
N ASP A 16 11.80 40.87 62.11
CA ASP A 16 11.90 39.73 63.02
C ASP A 16 12.03 38.43 62.21
N PHE A 17 13.24 38.17 61.71
CA PHE A 17 13.57 37.01 60.89
C PHE A 17 13.11 35.67 61.49
N PRO A 18 13.22 35.41 62.81
CA PRO A 18 12.62 34.24 63.44
C PRO A 18 11.14 34.04 63.10
N THR A 19 10.33 35.11 63.18
CA THR A 19 8.90 35.06 62.89
C THR A 19 8.63 34.81 61.40
N VAL A 20 9.40 35.44 60.50
CA VAL A 20 9.28 35.23 59.05
C VAL A 20 9.62 33.79 58.66
N ILE A 21 10.71 33.24 59.21
CA ILE A 21 11.15 31.86 58.95
C ILE A 21 10.11 30.86 59.47
N LEU A 22 9.56 31.09 60.67
CA LEU A 22 8.50 30.25 61.23
C LEU A 22 7.24 30.26 60.34
N GLY A 23 6.87 31.43 59.80
CA GLY A 23 5.76 31.57 58.86
C GLY A 23 5.97 30.74 57.58
N VAL A 24 7.16 30.84 56.96
CA VAL A 24 7.51 30.02 55.79
C VAL A 24 7.50 28.53 56.11
N PHE A 25 7.98 28.15 57.30
CA PHE A 25 8.00 26.75 57.73
C PHE A 25 6.59 26.17 57.92
N ILE A 26 5.67 26.93 58.50
CA ILE A 26 4.26 26.54 58.64
C ILE A 26 3.60 26.37 57.26
N ILE A 27 3.90 27.26 56.31
CA ILE A 27 3.40 27.15 54.94
C ILE A 27 3.91 25.86 54.29
N ILE A 28 5.23 25.59 54.37
CA ILE A 28 5.83 24.37 53.80
C ILE A 28 5.22 23.10 54.39
N LEU A 29 5.07 23.03 55.72
CA LEU A 29 4.45 21.87 56.39
C LEU A 29 2.96 21.72 56.04
N GLY A 30 2.27 22.82 55.73
CA GLY A 30 0.86 22.82 55.35
C GLY A 30 0.60 22.43 53.89
N LEU A 31 1.57 22.66 52.99
CA LEU A 31 1.41 22.42 51.55
C LEU A 31 1.06 20.96 51.22
N ASP A 32 1.78 20.00 51.80
CA ASP A 32 1.55 18.57 51.54
C ASP A 32 0.12 18.13 51.94
N LYS A 33 -0.38 18.64 53.08
CA LYS A 33 -1.76 18.38 53.54
C LYS A 33 -2.80 18.99 52.61
N ILE A 34 -2.56 20.20 52.10
CA ILE A 34 -3.46 20.87 51.15
C ILE A 34 -3.53 20.08 49.84
N ILE A 35 -2.38 19.64 49.31
CA ILE A 35 -2.30 18.81 48.09
C ILE A 35 -3.07 17.50 48.29
N PHE A 36 -2.89 16.84 49.43
CA PHE A 36 -3.59 15.59 49.75
C PHE A 36 -5.12 15.75 49.85
N LEU A 37 -5.60 16.82 50.49
CA LEU A 37 -7.04 17.12 50.56
C LEU A 37 -7.65 17.40 49.19
N LEU A 38 -6.94 18.14 48.33
CA LEU A 38 -7.36 18.38 46.95
C LEU A 38 -7.43 17.07 46.14
N GLN A 39 -6.46 16.17 46.29
CA GLN A 39 -6.50 14.85 45.65
C GLN A 39 -7.69 14.00 46.13
N LYS A 40 -7.98 14.01 47.44
CA LYS A 40 -9.11 13.27 48.01
C LYS A 40 -10.45 13.83 47.56
N ALA A 41 -10.59 15.16 47.52
CA ALA A 41 -11.77 15.84 47.00
C ALA A 41 -12.00 15.54 45.51
N LYS A 42 -10.94 15.54 44.69
CA LYS A 42 -11.01 15.11 43.27
C LYS A 42 -11.56 13.69 43.13
N LYS A 43 -11.05 12.76 43.94
CA LYS A 43 -11.49 11.34 43.92
C LYS A 43 -12.94 11.18 44.39
N ALA A 44 -13.37 11.94 45.41
CA ALA A 44 -14.73 11.91 45.92
C ALA A 44 -15.75 12.53 44.94
N LEU A 45 -15.37 13.60 44.25
CA LEU A 45 -16.24 14.31 43.29
C LEU A 45 -16.26 13.69 41.89
N ARG A 46 -15.45 12.65 41.62
CA ARG A 46 -15.33 11.97 40.30
C ARG A 46 -15.08 12.94 39.13
N VAL A 47 -14.44 14.09 39.37
CA VAL A 47 -14.16 15.07 38.33
C VAL A 47 -12.90 14.64 37.58
N LYS A 48 -13.04 14.21 36.32
CA LYS A 48 -11.90 13.97 35.43
C LYS A 48 -11.21 15.29 35.12
N LEU A 49 -9.90 15.35 35.31
CA LEU A 49 -9.10 16.54 34.94
C LEU A 49 -9.08 16.68 33.41
N GLY A 50 -9.08 17.91 32.86
CA GLY A 50 -9.02 18.12 31.40
C GLY A 50 -7.91 17.32 30.71
N TYR A 51 -6.74 17.24 31.36
CA TYR A 51 -5.60 16.42 30.93
C TYR A 51 -5.92 14.92 30.74
N GLU A 52 -6.73 14.31 31.62
CA GLU A 52 -7.12 12.90 31.48
C GLU A 52 -8.12 12.68 30.34
N ILE A 53 -9.02 13.64 30.13
CA ILE A 53 -10.00 13.63 29.03
C ILE A 53 -9.28 13.79 27.68
N ASP A 54 -8.29 14.69 27.62
CA ASP A 54 -7.47 14.91 26.43
C ASP A 54 -6.66 13.66 26.10
N LYS A 55 -6.04 13.03 27.11
CA LYS A 55 -5.31 11.77 26.93
C LYS A 55 -6.23 10.65 26.44
N GLU A 56 -7.39 10.46 27.06
CA GLU A 56 -8.37 9.44 26.64
C GLU A 56 -8.87 9.69 25.21
N THR A 57 -9.03 10.94 24.81
CA THR A 57 -9.43 11.33 23.45
C THR A 57 -8.33 11.04 22.44
N LEU A 58 -7.08 11.33 22.77
CA LEU A 58 -5.92 11.00 21.95
C LEU A 58 -5.78 9.48 21.79
N ASP A 59 -5.89 8.71 22.86
CA ASP A 59 -5.82 7.25 22.82
C ASP A 59 -6.93 6.65 21.92
N LYS A 60 -8.15 7.19 21.99
CA LYS A 60 -9.26 6.79 21.09
C LYS A 60 -8.97 7.11 19.64
N ARG A 61 -8.39 8.28 19.35
CA ARG A 61 -7.99 8.68 18.00
C ARG A 61 -6.90 7.77 17.46
N ILE A 62 -5.85 7.49 18.25
CA ILE A 62 -4.77 6.57 17.90
C ILE A 62 -5.34 5.19 17.59
N ALA A 63 -6.18 4.63 18.47
CA ALA A 63 -6.81 3.33 18.25
C ALA A 63 -7.71 3.29 17.00
N THR A 64 -8.35 4.41 16.66
CA THR A 64 -9.17 4.52 15.44
C THR A 64 -8.28 4.56 14.20
N LEU A 65 -7.17 5.30 14.24
CA LEU A 65 -6.19 5.37 13.16
C LEU A 65 -5.51 4.01 12.93
N GLU A 66 -5.06 3.34 13.99
CA GLU A 66 -4.46 2.00 13.89
C GLU A 66 -5.42 0.98 13.27
N LYS A 67 -6.72 1.04 13.61
CA LYS A 67 -7.75 0.19 12.99
C LYS A 67 -7.94 0.52 11.52
N HIS A 68 -7.98 1.80 11.17
CA HIS A 68 -8.14 2.26 9.80
C HIS A 68 -6.93 1.85 8.95
N ASP A 69 -5.71 2.06 9.44
CA ASP A 69 -4.47 1.67 8.74
C ASP A 69 -4.40 0.16 8.52
N ASN A 70 -4.72 -0.64 9.54
CA ASN A 70 -4.76 -2.10 9.39
C ASN A 70 -5.84 -2.55 8.41
N TRP A 71 -6.99 -1.87 8.37
CA TRP A 71 -8.03 -2.13 7.38
C TRP A 71 -7.56 -1.75 5.97
N GLN A 72 -6.96 -0.57 5.80
CA GLN A 72 -6.41 -0.12 4.52
C GLN A 72 -5.34 -1.08 4.01
N TYR A 73 -4.42 -1.53 4.86
CA TYR A 73 -3.40 -2.49 4.48
C TYR A 73 -4.01 -3.80 3.96
N LYS A 74 -5.06 -4.31 4.61
CA LYS A 74 -5.77 -5.52 4.17
C LYS A 74 -6.46 -5.32 2.83
N GLU A 75 -7.13 -4.20 2.62
CA GLU A 75 -7.83 -3.92 1.37
C GLU A 75 -6.85 -3.69 0.22
N ILE A 76 -5.76 -2.93 0.44
CA ILE A 76 -4.68 -2.76 -0.54
C ILE A 76 -4.09 -4.11 -0.91
N THR A 77 -3.83 -4.99 0.06
CA THR A 77 -3.31 -6.33 -0.20
C THR A 77 -4.27 -7.16 -1.06
N LYS A 78 -5.58 -7.10 -0.79
CA LYS A 78 -6.60 -7.77 -1.63
C LYS A 78 -6.62 -7.19 -3.04
N MET A 79 -6.54 -5.87 -3.19
CA MET A 79 -6.51 -5.21 -4.49
C MET A 79 -5.27 -5.61 -5.28
N SER A 80 -4.08 -5.61 -4.67
CA SER A 80 -2.84 -6.07 -5.30
C SER A 80 -2.97 -7.50 -5.81
N LYS A 81 -3.48 -8.42 -4.98
CA LYS A 81 -3.74 -9.81 -5.41
C LYS A 81 -4.78 -9.89 -6.54
N GLY A 82 -5.81 -9.05 -6.50
CA GLY A 82 -6.80 -8.96 -7.57
C GLY A 82 -6.18 -8.51 -8.89
N ILE A 83 -5.26 -7.54 -8.84
CA ILE A 83 -4.54 -7.04 -10.02
C ILE A 83 -3.63 -8.13 -10.59
N GLU A 84 -2.87 -8.84 -9.75
CA GLU A 84 -2.01 -9.96 -10.17
C GLU A 84 -2.82 -11.06 -10.87
N ASN A 85 -3.99 -11.42 -10.32
CA ASN A 85 -4.88 -12.39 -10.94
C ASN A 85 -5.40 -11.91 -12.31
N ILE A 86 -5.81 -10.64 -12.41
CA ILE A 86 -6.28 -10.06 -13.67
C ILE A 86 -5.16 -10.06 -14.72
N GLU A 87 -3.94 -9.70 -14.33
CA GLU A 87 -2.78 -9.73 -15.21
C GLU A 87 -2.53 -11.15 -15.75
N SER A 88 -2.53 -12.16 -14.87
CA SER A 88 -2.39 -13.56 -15.24
C SER A 88 -3.49 -14.01 -16.20
N GLU A 89 -4.75 -13.72 -15.90
CA GLU A 89 -5.88 -14.09 -16.76
C GLU A 89 -5.82 -13.40 -18.12
N LEU A 90 -5.38 -12.14 -18.18
CA LEU A 90 -5.22 -11.40 -19.44
C LEU A 90 -4.10 -11.99 -20.29
N LEU A 91 -2.99 -12.38 -19.66
CA LEU A 91 -1.88 -13.06 -20.33
C LEU A 91 -2.35 -14.40 -20.90
N ASP A 92 -2.97 -15.25 -20.08
CA ASP A 92 -3.47 -16.57 -20.48
C ASP A 92 -4.48 -16.45 -21.63
N ASN A 93 -5.46 -15.55 -21.51
CA ASN A 93 -6.42 -15.32 -22.58
C ASN A 93 -5.76 -14.81 -23.88
N ASN A 94 -4.72 -13.99 -23.77
CA ASN A 94 -3.99 -13.51 -24.96
C ASN A 94 -3.23 -14.65 -25.64
N LEU A 95 -2.54 -15.49 -24.86
CA LEU A 95 -1.86 -16.69 -25.35
C LEU A 95 -2.83 -17.67 -26.00
N GLU A 96 -3.95 -17.97 -25.35
CA GLU A 96 -5.00 -18.87 -25.86
C GLU A 96 -5.60 -18.34 -27.18
N ARG A 97 -5.93 -17.05 -27.25
CA ARG A 97 -6.45 -16.47 -28.51
C ARG A 97 -5.46 -16.58 -29.65
N LYS A 98 -4.17 -16.34 -29.42
CA LYS A 98 -3.13 -16.47 -30.45
C LYS A 98 -2.96 -17.92 -30.86
N ARG A 99 -2.87 -18.84 -29.89
CA ARG A 99 -2.75 -20.28 -30.14
C ARG A 99 -3.92 -20.80 -30.96
N LYS A 100 -5.14 -20.47 -30.54
CA LYS A 100 -6.36 -20.83 -31.28
C LYS A 100 -6.32 -20.33 -32.71
N TYR A 101 -5.93 -19.07 -32.95
CA TYR A 101 -5.80 -18.54 -34.30
C TYR A 101 -4.82 -19.34 -35.17
N ILE A 102 -3.67 -19.76 -34.62
CA ILE A 102 -2.68 -20.59 -35.32
C ILE A 102 -3.26 -21.98 -35.63
N LEU A 103 -3.91 -22.62 -34.65
CA LEU A 103 -4.52 -23.94 -34.81
C LEU A 103 -5.68 -23.94 -35.82
N ASP A 104 -6.53 -22.92 -35.76
CA ASP A 104 -7.65 -22.74 -36.69
C ASP A 104 -7.12 -22.52 -38.12
N PHE A 105 -6.06 -21.73 -38.28
CA PHE A 105 -5.40 -21.55 -39.58
C PHE A 105 -4.77 -22.86 -40.09
N CYS A 106 -4.08 -23.62 -39.24
CA CYS A 106 -3.53 -24.93 -39.58
C CYS A 106 -4.63 -25.92 -40.02
N SER A 107 -5.75 -25.94 -39.28
CA SER A 107 -6.91 -26.77 -39.60
C SER A 107 -7.53 -26.37 -40.94
N SER A 108 -7.61 -25.06 -41.24
CA SER A 108 -8.10 -24.55 -42.52
C SER A 108 -7.28 -25.09 -43.70
N LEU A 109 -5.95 -25.07 -43.59
CA LEU A 109 -5.04 -25.59 -44.60
C LEU A 109 -5.12 -27.11 -44.72
N SER A 110 -5.24 -27.81 -43.60
CA SER A 110 -5.39 -29.28 -43.56
C SER A 110 -6.68 -29.74 -44.25
N ASN A 111 -7.73 -28.92 -44.18
CA ASN A 111 -8.99 -29.12 -44.89
C ASN A 111 -8.94 -28.70 -46.37
N GLY A 112 -7.76 -28.39 -46.90
CA GLY A 112 -7.57 -28.02 -48.31
C GLY A 112 -8.03 -26.60 -48.66
N GLN A 113 -8.29 -25.73 -47.68
CA GLN A 113 -8.68 -24.35 -47.97
C GLN A 113 -7.49 -23.55 -48.48
N LYS A 114 -7.66 -22.88 -49.63
CA LYS A 114 -6.66 -21.95 -50.17
C LYS A 114 -6.70 -20.63 -49.40
N GLN A 115 -5.54 -20.23 -48.90
CA GLN A 115 -5.32 -18.95 -48.23
C GLN A 115 -4.51 -18.01 -49.12
N ASN A 116 -4.63 -16.70 -48.91
CA ASN A 116 -3.82 -15.70 -49.61
C ASN A 116 -2.50 -15.45 -48.87
N LYS A 117 -1.53 -14.82 -49.53
CA LYS A 117 -0.20 -14.54 -48.94
C LYS A 117 -0.28 -13.68 -47.67
N GLU A 118 -1.23 -12.76 -47.61
CA GLU A 118 -1.40 -11.88 -46.46
C GLU A 118 -1.83 -12.66 -45.21
N ALA A 119 -2.75 -13.62 -45.36
CA ALA A 119 -3.20 -14.47 -44.27
C ALA A 119 -2.05 -15.33 -43.70
N PHE A 120 -1.18 -15.86 -44.57
CA PHE A 120 0.05 -16.53 -44.14
C PHE A 120 0.99 -15.58 -43.36
N ASN A 121 1.22 -14.37 -43.88
CA ASN A 121 2.04 -13.38 -43.18
C ASN A 121 1.45 -13.01 -41.81
N ASN A 122 0.13 -12.94 -41.69
CA ASN A 122 -0.56 -12.64 -40.44
C ASN A 122 -0.42 -13.76 -39.42
N VAL A 123 -0.52 -15.03 -39.81
CA VAL A 123 -0.28 -16.16 -38.89
C VAL A 123 1.17 -16.25 -38.45
N PHE A 124 2.14 -16.02 -39.34
CA PHE A 124 3.56 -15.98 -38.95
C PHE A 124 3.86 -14.85 -37.96
N LYS A 125 3.32 -13.64 -38.20
CA LYS A 125 3.43 -12.53 -37.24
C LYS A 125 2.78 -12.85 -35.91
N THR A 126 1.65 -13.55 -35.93
CA THR A 126 0.93 -13.94 -34.71
C THR A 126 1.72 -14.97 -33.91
N TYR A 127 2.30 -15.97 -34.56
CA TYR A 127 3.17 -16.95 -33.93
C TYR A 127 4.41 -16.30 -33.32
N LYS A 128 5.08 -15.39 -34.04
CA LYS A 128 6.23 -14.66 -33.47
C LYS A 128 5.88 -13.94 -32.16
N LYS A 129 4.76 -13.21 -32.14
CA LYS A 129 4.28 -12.53 -30.92
C LYS A 129 3.90 -13.50 -29.81
N TYR A 130 3.42 -14.69 -30.16
CA TYR A 130 3.10 -15.74 -29.20
C TYR A 130 4.39 -16.29 -28.55
N GLU A 131 5.43 -16.60 -29.33
CA GLU A 131 6.73 -17.03 -28.82
C GLU A 131 7.42 -15.96 -27.94
N GLU A 132 7.34 -14.69 -28.36
CA GLU A 132 7.87 -13.57 -27.57
C GLU A 132 7.21 -13.49 -26.19
N LEU A 133 5.88 -13.69 -26.11
CA LEU A 133 5.14 -13.69 -24.85
C LEU A 133 5.49 -14.91 -23.99
N LEU A 134 5.57 -16.10 -24.58
CA LEU A 134 5.97 -17.31 -23.86
C LEU A 134 7.37 -17.16 -23.26
N THR A 135 8.32 -16.65 -24.05
CA THR A 135 9.70 -16.44 -23.60
C THR A 135 9.79 -15.38 -22.51
N ALA A 136 9.08 -14.26 -22.67
CA ALA A 136 9.07 -13.18 -21.68
C ALA A 136 8.53 -13.61 -20.31
N HIS A 137 7.67 -14.64 -20.28
CA HIS A 137 7.04 -15.16 -19.07
C HIS A 137 7.53 -16.56 -18.68
N ASN A 138 8.59 -17.08 -19.31
CA ASN A 138 9.14 -18.42 -19.08
C ASN A 138 8.10 -19.55 -19.16
N MET A 139 7.20 -19.47 -20.13
CA MET A 139 6.13 -20.44 -20.36
C MET A 139 6.50 -21.38 -21.51
N GLU A 140 6.10 -22.66 -21.40
CA GLU A 140 6.36 -23.65 -22.44
C GLU A 140 5.46 -23.46 -23.66
N ASN A 141 6.01 -23.78 -24.83
CA ASN A 141 5.24 -23.84 -26.06
C ASN A 141 4.39 -25.12 -26.08
N GLY A 142 3.07 -24.96 -26.08
CA GLY A 142 2.14 -26.07 -26.31
C GLY A 142 2.11 -26.54 -27.78
N GLN A 143 0.92 -26.84 -28.30
CA GLN A 143 0.72 -27.44 -29.64
C GLN A 143 0.96 -26.48 -30.84
N ALA A 144 1.34 -25.23 -30.59
CA ALA A 144 1.48 -24.23 -31.66
C ALA A 144 2.71 -24.46 -32.54
N GLU A 145 3.77 -25.06 -32.00
CA GLU A 145 5.03 -25.28 -32.72
C GLU A 145 4.86 -26.26 -33.90
N GLU A 146 4.17 -27.39 -33.70
CA GLU A 146 3.93 -28.35 -34.77
C GLU A 146 3.01 -27.75 -35.85
N SER A 147 2.02 -26.97 -35.42
CA SER A 147 1.10 -26.28 -36.32
C SER A 147 1.81 -25.27 -37.21
N ILE A 148 2.76 -24.49 -36.67
CA ILE A 148 3.49 -23.52 -37.47
C ILE A 148 4.47 -24.18 -38.44
N LYS A 149 5.03 -25.35 -38.10
CA LYS A 149 5.86 -26.15 -39.00
C LYS A 149 5.05 -26.58 -40.22
N PHE A 150 3.87 -27.16 -40.01
CA PHE A 150 2.96 -27.54 -41.09
C PHE A 150 2.52 -26.34 -41.95
N ILE A 151 2.13 -25.22 -41.31
CA ILE A 151 1.76 -23.99 -42.02
C ILE A 151 2.90 -23.49 -42.91
N SER A 152 4.13 -23.55 -42.42
CA SER A 152 5.33 -23.12 -43.15
C SER A 152 5.59 -23.99 -44.37
N GLU A 153 5.42 -25.31 -44.25
CA GLU A 153 5.55 -26.26 -45.37
C GLU A 153 4.52 -25.96 -46.46
N LYS A 154 3.25 -25.79 -46.08
CA LYS A 154 2.16 -25.44 -47.00
C LYS A 154 2.37 -24.10 -47.69
N TYR A 155 2.91 -23.11 -46.97
CA TYR A 155 3.26 -21.83 -47.57
C TYR A 155 4.31 -21.98 -48.69
N GLN A 156 5.35 -22.79 -48.45
CA GLN A 156 6.39 -23.04 -49.46
C GLN A 156 5.87 -23.84 -50.66
N GLU A 157 4.93 -24.77 -50.45
CA GLU A 157 4.21 -25.46 -51.53
C GLU A 157 3.42 -24.47 -52.39
N PHE A 158 2.66 -23.57 -51.76
CA PHE A 158 1.85 -22.58 -52.49
C PHE A 158 2.71 -21.56 -53.25
N LEU A 159 3.88 -21.20 -52.73
CA LEU A 159 4.88 -20.37 -53.44
C LEU A 159 5.42 -21.04 -54.70
N ARG A 160 5.68 -22.35 -54.65
CA ARG A 160 6.20 -23.11 -55.79
C ARG A 160 5.14 -23.33 -56.86
N ASN A 161 3.91 -23.63 -56.44
CA ASN A 161 2.85 -24.05 -57.37
C ASN A 161 1.93 -22.90 -57.81
N GLY A 162 2.05 -21.71 -57.22
CA GLY A 162 1.17 -20.57 -57.50
C GLY A 162 -0.27 -20.77 -56.99
N GLU A 163 -0.45 -21.57 -55.94
CA GLU A 163 -1.77 -22.03 -55.46
C GLU A 163 -2.48 -21.08 -54.49
N PHE A 164 -1.95 -19.87 -54.29
CA PHE A 164 -2.59 -18.88 -53.42
C PHE A 164 -3.99 -18.53 -53.91
N LYS A 165 -4.86 -18.24 -52.94
CA LYS A 165 -6.15 -17.61 -53.24
C LYS A 165 -5.90 -16.23 -53.86
N SER A 166 -6.45 -16.03 -55.06
CA SER A 166 -6.47 -14.76 -55.80
C SER A 166 -7.14 -13.64 -55.02
#